data_AF-A0A419JI70-F1
#
_entry.id   AF-A0A419JI70-F1
#
_cell.length_a   1.000
_cell.length_b   1.000
_cell.length_c   1.000
_cell.angle_alpha   90.00
_cell.angle_beta   90.00
_cell.angle_gamma   90.00
#
_symmetry.space_group_name_H-M   'P 1'
#
loop_
_entity.id
_entity.type
_entity.pdbx_description
1 polymer ?
#
loop_
_entity_poly.entity_id
_entity_poly.type
_entity_poly.pdbx_seq_one_letter_code
_entity_poly.pdbx_strand_id
1 'polypeptide(L)'
;MNNNLIAKLENIRGFRIIESGQQHILVDIRDFGMDAPELILRLSEHGIRVHECGENCIRIDAADMDQKLIDVISSAISEWGEDLARKNIEDVLKTGRRVGRRDCEYYPCHFEGQDCTFCFCPFYPCNDERTGGKYVESSTGGTVWSCADCTIVHEPEVAQEILDELMALKPGEDVRSVFQKVVVKHLLSHRFQR
;
A
#
# COMPACT_ATOMS: atom_id res chain seq x y z
N MET A 1 11.08 -23.27 17.00
CA MET A 1 10.61 -22.33 15.96
C MET A 1 11.82 -21.72 15.27
N ASN A 2 11.68 -21.29 14.01
CA ASN A 2 12.78 -20.74 13.23
C ASN A 2 12.98 -19.24 13.56
N ASN A 3 14.04 -18.91 14.32
CA ASN A 3 14.33 -17.54 14.75
C ASN A 3 14.50 -16.55 13.59
N ASN A 4 14.92 -17.02 12.40
CA ASN A 4 15.03 -16.18 11.20
C ASN A 4 13.64 -15.71 10.71
N LEU A 5 12.64 -16.59 10.72
CA LEU A 5 11.29 -16.24 10.27
C LEU A 5 10.59 -15.28 11.25
N ILE A 6 10.86 -15.41 12.55
CA ILE A 6 10.37 -14.47 13.56
C ILE A 6 10.94 -13.07 13.30
N ALA A 7 12.25 -12.96 13.06
CA ALA A 7 12.88 -11.68 12.72
C ALA A 7 12.29 -11.06 11.44
N LYS A 8 11.94 -11.87 10.44
CA LYS A 8 11.24 -11.39 9.24
C LYS A 8 9.85 -10.84 9.54
N LEU A 9 9.10 -11.47 10.45
CA LEU A 9 7.79 -10.95 10.91
C LEU A 9 7.95 -9.64 11.69
N GLU A 10 8.95 -9.54 12.57
CA GLU A 10 9.23 -8.32 13.35
C GLU A 10 9.62 -7.13 12.48
N ASN A 11 10.26 -7.39 11.34
CA ASN A 11 10.60 -6.32 10.41
C ASN A 11 9.38 -5.75 9.71
N ILE A 12 8.25 -6.48 9.65
CA ILE A 12 7.04 -6.00 8.97
C ILE A 12 6.54 -4.76 9.68
N ARG A 13 6.47 -3.64 8.96
CA ARG A 13 5.98 -2.39 9.52
C ARG A 13 4.57 -2.60 10.07
N GLY A 14 4.39 -2.32 11.36
CA GLY A 14 3.13 -2.46 12.06
C GLY A 14 2.94 -3.81 12.75
N PHE A 15 3.85 -4.77 12.58
CA PHE A 15 3.84 -6.04 13.30
C PHE A 15 4.72 -5.94 14.55
N ARG A 16 4.25 -6.53 15.65
CA ARG A 16 5.02 -6.66 16.88
C ARG A 16 4.74 -7.99 17.55
N ILE A 17 5.78 -8.77 17.81
CA ILE A 17 5.63 -10.06 18.50
C ILE A 17 5.31 -9.80 19.98
N ILE A 18 4.14 -10.28 20.42
CA ILE A 18 3.69 -10.20 21.82
C ILE A 18 4.23 -11.41 22.59
N GLU A 19 4.10 -12.60 22.01
CA GLU A 19 4.49 -13.87 22.62
C GLU A 19 5.08 -14.80 21.56
N SER A 20 6.17 -15.48 21.91
CA SER A 20 6.77 -16.56 21.12
C SER A 20 6.85 -17.83 21.98
N GLY A 21 5.82 -18.68 21.87
CA GLY A 21 5.71 -19.93 22.60
C GLY A 21 6.35 -21.11 21.86
N GLN A 22 6.08 -22.35 22.29
CA GLN A 22 6.46 -23.56 21.52
C GLN A 22 5.40 -23.97 20.48
N GLN A 23 4.15 -23.60 20.70
CA GLN A 23 3.01 -24.02 19.87
C GLN A 23 2.50 -22.92 18.95
N HIS A 24 2.70 -21.66 19.31
CA HIS A 24 2.16 -20.52 18.58
C HIS A 24 2.98 -19.25 18.83
N ILE A 25 2.71 -18.25 18.00
CA ILE A 25 3.20 -16.89 18.13
C ILE A 25 1.99 -15.96 18.14
N LEU A 26 2.03 -14.93 18.98
CA LEU A 26 1.04 -13.85 19.02
C LEU A 26 1.68 -12.59 18.44
N VAL A 27 1.00 -11.94 17.50
CA VAL A 27 1.46 -10.75 16.80
C VAL A 27 0.42 -9.64 16.96
N ASP A 28 0.84 -8.52 17.55
CA ASP A 28 0.12 -7.26 17.53
C ASP A 28 0.27 -6.64 16.14
N ILE A 29 -0.85 -6.20 15.58
CA ILE A 29 -0.94 -5.56 14.26
C ILE A 29 -1.66 -4.20 14.34
N ARG A 30 -1.73 -3.56 15.52
CA ARG A 30 -2.45 -2.28 15.70
C ARG A 30 -1.96 -1.18 14.78
N ASP A 31 -0.65 -1.14 14.55
CA ASP A 31 0.00 -0.16 13.70
C ASP A 31 0.12 -0.67 12.25
N PHE A 32 -0.48 -1.82 11.94
CA PHE A 32 -0.62 -2.34 10.59
C PHE A 32 -1.86 -1.71 9.95
N GLY A 33 -1.75 -1.25 8.70
CA GLY A 33 -2.84 -0.55 8.04
C GLY A 33 -4.08 -1.41 7.72
N MET A 34 -4.02 -2.72 8.02
CA MET A 34 -5.08 -3.70 7.81
C MET A 34 -5.45 -4.32 9.15
N ASP A 35 -6.75 -4.49 9.40
CA ASP A 35 -7.24 -5.11 10.63
C ASP A 35 -7.09 -6.64 10.64
N ALA A 36 -7.31 -7.25 11.81
CA ALA A 36 -7.12 -8.69 11.99
C ALA A 36 -8.06 -9.54 11.13
N PRO A 37 -9.38 -9.26 11.04
CA PRO A 37 -10.29 -10.01 10.18
C PRO A 37 -9.85 -10.01 8.71
N GLU A 38 -9.47 -8.86 8.17
CA GLU A 38 -9.04 -8.74 6.77
C GLU A 38 -7.72 -9.49 6.53
N LEU A 39 -6.76 -9.38 7.43
CA LEU A 39 -5.49 -10.11 7.31
C LEU A 39 -5.72 -11.63 7.39
N ILE A 40 -6.54 -12.09 8.33
CA ILE A 40 -6.86 -13.51 8.48
C ILE A 40 -7.55 -14.05 7.23
N LEU A 41 -8.50 -13.30 6.65
CA LEU A 41 -9.18 -13.66 5.42
C LEU A 41 -8.17 -13.89 4.29
N ARG A 42 -7.31 -12.91 4.01
CA ARG A 42 -6.30 -12.99 2.94
C ARG A 42 -5.34 -14.15 3.16
N LEU A 43 -4.81 -14.30 4.36
CA LEU A 43 -3.91 -15.41 4.68
C LEU A 43 -4.60 -16.77 4.49
N SER A 44 -5.88 -16.88 4.88
CA SER A 44 -6.67 -18.11 4.76
C SER A 44 -6.98 -18.47 3.30
N GLU A 45 -7.22 -17.50 2.43
CA GLU A 45 -7.43 -17.70 0.99
C GLU A 45 -6.20 -18.34 0.30
N HIS A 46 -5.00 -18.08 0.83
CA HIS A 46 -3.76 -18.70 0.40
C HIS A 46 -3.34 -19.94 1.24
N GLY A 47 -4.27 -20.44 2.07
CA GLY A 47 -4.09 -21.67 2.85
C GLY A 47 -3.07 -21.53 3.98
N ILE A 48 -2.98 -20.36 4.59
CA ILE A 48 -2.27 -20.12 5.86
C ILE A 48 -3.32 -19.99 6.97
N ARG A 49 -3.14 -20.77 8.04
CA ARG A 49 -4.07 -20.72 9.18
C ARG A 49 -3.59 -19.71 10.21
N VAL A 50 -4.43 -18.73 10.45
CA VAL A 50 -4.26 -17.69 11.46
C VAL A 50 -5.58 -17.49 12.17
N HIS A 51 -5.50 -17.12 13.44
CA HIS A 51 -6.67 -16.94 14.30
C HIS A 51 -6.59 -15.59 15.00
N GLU A 52 -7.74 -15.00 15.31
CA GLU A 52 -7.76 -13.85 16.21
C GLU A 52 -7.33 -14.27 17.62
N CYS A 53 -6.59 -13.40 18.29
CA CYS A 53 -6.21 -13.54 19.71
C CYS A 53 -6.59 -12.33 20.56
N GLY A 54 -7.39 -11.41 20.00
CA GLY A 54 -7.78 -10.16 20.63
C GLY A 54 -7.86 -9.03 19.62
N GLU A 55 -8.13 -7.82 20.12
CA GLU A 55 -8.16 -6.62 19.29
C GLU A 55 -6.78 -6.35 18.68
N ASN A 56 -6.70 -6.27 17.36
CA ASN A 56 -5.45 -6.11 16.62
C ASN A 56 -4.41 -7.20 16.91
N CYS A 57 -4.84 -8.43 17.19
CA CYS A 57 -3.96 -9.56 17.51
C CYS A 57 -4.23 -10.75 16.59
N ILE A 58 -3.18 -11.26 15.94
CA ILE A 58 -3.22 -12.53 15.22
C ILE A 58 -2.35 -13.59 15.92
N ARG A 59 -2.86 -14.82 15.94
CA ARG A 59 -2.20 -16.02 16.46
C ARG A 59 -1.81 -16.89 15.29
N ILE A 60 -0.52 -17.17 15.18
CA ILE A 60 0.08 -18.01 14.15
C ILE A 60 0.51 -19.31 14.80
N ASP A 61 0.04 -20.45 14.29
CA ASP A 61 0.48 -21.75 14.76
C ASP A 61 1.93 -22.02 14.35
N ALA A 62 2.72 -22.60 15.26
CA ALA A 62 4.13 -22.93 15.00
C ALA A 62 4.33 -23.87 13.81
N ALA A 63 3.30 -24.65 13.46
CA ALA A 63 3.29 -25.53 12.29
C ALA A 63 3.18 -24.76 10.96
N ASP A 64 2.59 -23.57 11.00
CA ASP A 64 2.41 -22.68 9.84
C ASP A 64 3.52 -21.60 9.78
N MET A 65 4.48 -21.62 10.71
CA MET A 65 5.65 -20.73 10.75
C MET A 65 6.78 -21.21 9.81
N ASP A 66 6.54 -21.07 8.50
CA ASP A 66 7.50 -21.37 7.44
C ASP A 66 7.69 -20.18 6.46
N GLN A 67 8.44 -20.40 5.37
CA GLN A 67 8.65 -19.35 4.37
C GLN A 67 7.36 -19.04 3.57
N LYS A 68 6.44 -19.99 3.43
CA LYS A 68 5.17 -19.79 2.73
C LYS A 68 4.34 -18.71 3.43
N LEU A 69 4.29 -18.71 4.76
CA LEU A 69 3.64 -17.63 5.54
C LEU A 69 4.17 -16.24 5.16
N ILE A 70 5.49 -16.09 5.12
CA ILE A 70 6.15 -14.82 4.80
C ILE A 70 5.83 -14.37 3.37
N ASP A 71 5.85 -15.31 2.42
CA ASP A 71 5.54 -15.04 1.02
C ASP A 71 4.07 -14.62 0.86
N VAL A 72 3.15 -15.30 1.54
CA VAL A 72 1.72 -14.98 1.53
C VAL A 72 1.42 -13.64 2.19
N ILE A 73 2.07 -13.29 3.31
CA ILE A 73 1.93 -11.95 3.91
C ILE A 73 2.39 -10.88 2.91
N SER A 74 3.48 -11.12 2.19
CA SER A 74 3.99 -10.19 1.18
C SER A 74 3.02 -9.98 0.02
N SER A 75 2.38 -11.06 -0.46
CA SER A 75 1.30 -10.99 -1.45
C SER A 75 0.09 -10.22 -0.92
N ALA A 76 -0.36 -10.52 0.30
CA ALA A 76 -1.50 -9.86 0.93
C ALA A 76 -1.29 -8.34 1.08
N ILE A 77 -0.07 -7.90 1.43
CA ILE A 77 0.29 -6.48 1.50
C ILE A 77 0.21 -5.83 0.10
N SER A 78 0.67 -6.54 -0.94
CA SER A 78 0.67 -6.02 -2.31
C SER A 78 -0.74 -5.86 -2.86
N GLU A 79 -1.58 -6.88 -2.70
CA GLU A 79 -3.00 -6.87 -3.10
C GLU A 79 -3.79 -5.81 -2.33
N TRP A 80 -3.54 -5.68 -1.03
CA TRP A 80 -4.17 -4.64 -0.22
C TRP A 80 -3.79 -3.23 -0.68
N GLY A 81 -2.55 -3.03 -1.14
CA GLY A 81 -2.13 -1.77 -1.77
C GLY A 81 -2.94 -1.44 -3.04
N GLU A 82 -3.25 -2.43 -3.87
CA GLU A 82 -4.12 -2.23 -5.04
C GLU A 82 -5.56 -1.87 -4.63
N ASP A 83 -6.07 -2.51 -3.58
CA ASP A 83 -7.39 -2.22 -3.03
C ASP A 83 -7.48 -0.82 -2.44
N LEU A 84 -6.42 -0.35 -1.78
CA LEU A 84 -6.31 1.04 -1.33
C LEU A 84 -6.33 2.01 -2.49
N ALA A 85 -5.67 1.73 -3.62
CA ALA A 85 -5.71 2.57 -4.81
C ALA A 85 -7.15 2.71 -5.32
N ARG A 86 -7.83 1.58 -5.47
CA ARG A 86 -9.23 1.53 -5.91
C ARG A 86 -10.17 2.28 -4.97
N LYS A 87 -10.07 2.01 -3.66
CA LYS A 87 -10.90 2.68 -2.65
C LYS A 87 -10.63 4.19 -2.62
N ASN A 88 -9.36 4.60 -2.74
CA ASN A 88 -9.02 6.01 -2.77
C ASN A 88 -9.63 6.72 -3.98
N ILE A 89 -9.67 6.08 -5.16
CA ILE A 89 -10.39 6.63 -6.32
C ILE A 89 -11.87 6.82 -5.99
N GLU A 90 -12.55 5.80 -5.45
CA GLU A 90 -13.96 5.90 -5.10
C GLU A 90 -14.25 7.03 -4.09
N ASP A 91 -13.41 7.15 -3.06
CA ASP A 91 -13.54 8.17 -2.03
C ASP A 91 -13.32 9.58 -2.60
N VAL A 92 -12.34 9.74 -3.48
CA VAL A 92 -12.09 11.01 -4.19
C VAL A 92 -13.25 11.36 -5.10
N LEU A 93 -13.80 10.41 -5.86
CA LEU A 93 -14.95 10.66 -6.73
C LEU A 93 -16.21 11.06 -5.94
N LYS A 94 -16.36 10.57 -4.69
CA LYS A 94 -17.46 10.94 -3.79
C LYS A 94 -17.24 12.28 -3.09
N THR A 95 -16.01 12.58 -2.69
CA THR A 95 -15.70 13.70 -1.77
C THR A 95 -15.03 14.90 -2.43
N GLY A 96 -14.53 14.74 -3.66
CA GLY A 96 -13.85 15.78 -4.42
C GLY A 96 -12.41 16.05 -3.99
N ARG A 97 -11.84 17.10 -4.58
CA ARG A 97 -10.43 17.51 -4.43
C ARG A 97 -10.07 17.94 -3.01
N ARG A 98 -8.86 17.62 -2.57
CA ARG A 98 -8.30 17.99 -1.25
C ARG A 98 -6.90 18.58 -1.39
N VAL A 99 -6.73 19.88 -1.15
CA VAL A 99 -5.42 20.55 -1.23
C VAL A 99 -4.92 20.88 0.17
N GLY A 100 -3.63 20.62 0.46
CA GLY A 100 -2.97 21.16 1.66
C GLY A 100 -3.58 20.72 2.99
N ARG A 101 -3.68 19.40 3.22
CA ARG A 101 -4.22 18.76 4.44
C ARG A 101 -3.27 18.92 5.64
N ARG A 102 -3.06 20.16 6.11
CA ARG A 102 -2.11 20.49 7.21
C ARG A 102 -2.47 19.89 8.57
N ASP A 103 -3.72 19.46 8.72
CA ASP A 103 -4.28 18.76 9.88
C ASP A 103 -3.98 17.25 9.87
N CYS A 104 -3.49 16.71 8.74
CA CYS A 104 -3.10 15.31 8.60
C CYS A 104 -1.73 15.05 9.23
N GLU A 105 -1.61 14.01 10.05
CA GLU A 105 -0.33 13.59 10.67
C GLU A 105 0.76 13.24 9.64
N TYR A 106 0.35 12.87 8.42
CA TYR A 106 1.26 12.54 7.33
C TYR A 106 1.68 13.76 6.49
N TYR A 107 1.18 14.97 6.78
CA TYR A 107 1.49 16.15 5.95
C TYR A 107 2.75 16.89 6.42
N PRO A 108 3.65 17.31 5.49
CA PRO A 108 3.69 16.90 4.08
C PRO A 108 4.26 15.47 3.96
N CYS A 109 3.66 14.64 3.10
CA CYS A 109 4.18 13.29 2.88
C CYS A 109 5.30 13.26 1.83
N HIS A 110 5.32 14.22 0.91
CA HIS A 110 6.37 14.40 -0.09
C HIS A 110 6.95 15.83 -0.09
N PHE A 111 6.11 16.88 -0.10
CA PHE A 111 6.57 18.28 -0.12
C PHE A 111 5.51 19.27 0.40
N GLU A 112 5.95 20.46 0.85
CA GLU A 112 5.03 21.51 1.29
C GLU A 112 4.16 22.05 0.14
N GLY A 113 2.86 22.20 0.38
CA GLY A 113 1.92 22.70 -0.63
C GLY A 113 1.39 21.61 -1.58
N GLN A 114 1.75 20.35 -1.34
CA GLN A 114 1.25 19.21 -2.12
C GLN A 114 -0.29 19.11 -2.13
N ASP A 115 -0.80 18.61 -3.26
CA ASP A 115 -2.18 18.18 -3.40
C ASP A 115 -2.36 16.80 -2.74
N CYS A 116 -3.39 16.67 -1.92
CA CYS A 116 -3.69 15.47 -1.13
C CYS A 116 -4.99 14.80 -1.60
N THR A 117 -5.46 15.13 -2.80
CA THR A 117 -6.61 14.47 -3.43
C THR A 117 -6.32 12.99 -3.55
N PHE A 118 -5.16 12.66 -4.12
CA PHE A 118 -4.67 11.29 -4.21
C PHE A 118 -3.66 10.99 -3.10
N CYS A 119 -4.08 11.11 -1.83
CA CYS A 119 -3.26 10.76 -0.66
C CYS A 119 -2.63 9.36 -0.78
N PHE A 120 -3.32 8.42 -1.43
CA PHE A 120 -2.75 7.17 -1.90
C PHE A 120 -2.79 7.15 -3.43
N CYS A 121 -1.72 6.67 -4.06
CA CYS A 121 -1.59 6.70 -5.51
C CYS A 121 -2.72 5.87 -6.17
N PRO A 122 -3.53 6.45 -7.08
CA PRO A 122 -4.65 5.76 -7.72
C PRO A 122 -4.17 4.72 -8.74
N PHE A 123 -2.88 4.72 -9.05
CA PHE A 123 -2.23 3.83 -10.00
C PHE A 123 -1.29 2.83 -9.32
N TYR A 124 -1.32 2.72 -7.99
CA TYR A 124 -0.43 1.80 -7.29
C TYR A 124 -0.79 0.33 -7.60
N PRO A 125 0.20 -0.54 -7.87
CA PRO A 125 1.57 -0.21 -8.26
C PRO A 125 1.63 0.21 -9.74
N CYS A 126 2.28 1.35 -10.05
CA CYS A 126 2.34 1.84 -11.43
C CYS A 126 3.51 1.25 -12.22
N ASN A 127 4.52 0.72 -11.50
CA ASN A 127 5.73 0.10 -12.05
C ASN A 127 6.47 0.97 -13.08
N ASP A 128 6.43 2.29 -12.89
CA ASP A 128 7.12 3.25 -13.75
C ASP A 128 8.17 4.04 -12.95
N GLU A 129 9.43 3.64 -13.10
CA GLU A 129 10.55 4.24 -12.35
C GLU A 129 10.79 5.71 -12.69
N ARG A 130 10.26 6.21 -13.82
CA ARG A 130 10.35 7.63 -14.18
C ARG A 130 9.62 8.52 -13.19
N THR A 131 8.65 7.97 -12.47
CA THR A 131 7.94 8.68 -11.39
C THR A 131 8.79 8.90 -10.14
N GLY A 132 9.96 8.25 -10.04
CA GLY A 132 10.72 8.11 -8.79
C GLY A 132 10.34 6.85 -7.99
N GLY A 133 9.27 6.15 -8.37
CA GLY A 133 8.92 4.87 -7.79
C GLY A 133 9.97 3.79 -8.06
N LYS A 134 10.11 2.82 -7.16
CA LYS A 134 11.11 1.75 -7.28
C LYS A 134 10.69 0.51 -6.51
N TYR A 135 11.18 -0.65 -6.91
CA TYR A 135 11.12 -1.83 -6.06
C TYR A 135 12.11 -1.68 -4.90
N VAL A 136 11.60 -1.85 -3.67
CA VAL A 136 12.41 -1.86 -2.45
C VAL A 136 12.33 -3.24 -1.80
N GLU A 137 13.38 -3.62 -1.09
CA GLU A 137 13.33 -4.83 -0.28
C GLU A 137 12.21 -4.72 0.76
N SER A 138 11.32 -5.71 0.76
CA SER A 138 10.31 -5.83 1.80
C SER A 138 10.96 -6.26 3.10
N SER A 139 10.39 -5.82 4.20
CA SER A 139 10.69 -6.29 5.55
C SER A 139 10.60 -7.81 5.73
N THR A 140 9.73 -8.46 4.96
CA THR A 140 9.55 -9.92 4.91
C THR A 140 10.60 -10.65 4.07
N GLY A 141 11.43 -9.93 3.31
CA GLY A 141 12.14 -10.45 2.15
C GLY A 141 11.28 -10.41 0.88
N GLY A 142 11.93 -10.45 -0.28
CA GLY A 142 11.29 -10.12 -1.56
C GLY A 142 11.25 -8.61 -1.81
N THR A 143 10.53 -8.17 -2.84
CA THR A 143 10.46 -6.76 -3.24
C THR A 143 9.04 -6.25 -3.35
N VAL A 144 8.78 -5.04 -2.85
CA VAL A 144 7.50 -4.33 -3.01
C VAL A 144 7.71 -3.04 -3.80
N TRP A 145 6.72 -2.65 -4.59
CA TRP A 145 6.76 -1.36 -5.29
C TRP A 145 6.59 -0.23 -4.27
N SER A 146 7.46 0.78 -4.31
CA SER A 146 7.39 1.94 -3.43
C SER A 146 7.23 3.22 -4.25
N CYS A 147 6.25 4.03 -3.86
CA CYS A 147 6.04 5.38 -4.38
C CYS A 147 6.61 6.47 -3.44
N ALA A 148 7.45 6.12 -2.47
CA ALA A 148 7.93 7.07 -1.45
C ALA A 148 8.64 8.31 -2.05
N ASP A 149 9.34 8.13 -3.17
CA ASP A 149 10.06 9.21 -3.88
C ASP A 149 9.25 9.81 -5.05
N CYS A 150 7.96 9.46 -5.19
CA CYS A 150 7.09 9.93 -6.26
C CYS A 150 6.33 11.20 -5.86
N THR A 151 6.46 12.28 -6.64
CA THR A 151 5.79 13.55 -6.38
C THR A 151 4.65 13.85 -7.34
N ILE A 152 4.59 13.18 -8.50
CA ILE A 152 3.80 13.63 -9.65
C ILE A 152 2.29 13.67 -9.38
N VAL A 153 1.75 12.69 -8.64
CA VAL A 153 0.31 12.65 -8.30
C VAL A 153 -0.07 13.67 -7.21
N HIS A 154 0.94 14.30 -6.59
CA HIS A 154 0.81 15.32 -5.57
C HIS A 154 1.01 16.74 -6.11
N GLU A 155 1.38 16.88 -7.38
CA GLU A 155 1.45 18.17 -8.05
C GLU A 155 0.02 18.68 -8.33
N PRO A 156 -0.35 19.91 -7.89
CA PRO A 156 -1.72 20.39 -7.95
C PRO A 156 -2.38 20.38 -9.34
N GLU A 157 -1.60 20.63 -10.40
CA GLU A 157 -2.08 20.60 -11.78
C GLU A 157 -2.33 19.17 -12.26
N VAL A 158 -1.37 18.27 -11.99
CA VAL A 158 -1.47 16.85 -12.36
C VAL A 158 -2.59 16.15 -11.60
N ALA A 159 -2.72 16.41 -10.30
CA ALA A 159 -3.79 15.86 -9.48
C ALA A 159 -5.18 16.28 -9.99
N GLN A 160 -5.33 17.54 -10.44
CA GLN A 160 -6.57 18.00 -11.06
C GLN A 160 -6.84 17.28 -12.38
N GLU A 161 -5.85 17.18 -13.28
CA GLU A 161 -6.00 16.45 -14.54
C GLU A 161 -6.36 14.97 -14.33
N ILE A 162 -5.75 14.30 -13.35
CA ILE A 162 -6.10 12.91 -13.00
C ILE A 162 -7.57 12.82 -12.57
N LEU A 163 -8.03 13.73 -11.70
CA LEU A 163 -9.41 13.74 -11.23
C LEU A 163 -10.40 13.93 -12.38
N ASP A 164 -10.14 14.90 -13.26
CA ASP A 164 -11.02 15.21 -14.39
C ASP A 164 -11.13 14.00 -15.35
N GLU A 165 -10.01 13.32 -15.61
CA GLU A 165 -9.98 12.13 -16.45
C GLU A 165 -10.66 10.93 -15.81
N LEU A 166 -10.47 10.71 -14.50
CA LEU A 166 -11.19 9.65 -13.77
C LEU A 166 -12.71 9.89 -13.77
N MET A 167 -13.16 11.14 -13.65
CA MET A 167 -14.57 11.49 -13.74
C MET A 167 -15.15 11.32 -15.16
N ALA A 168 -14.30 11.43 -16.18
CA ALA A 168 -14.68 11.26 -17.57
C ALA A 168 -14.71 9.79 -18.04
N LEU A 169 -14.19 8.85 -17.23
CA LEU A 169 -14.20 7.43 -17.56
C LEU A 169 -15.62 6.90 -17.71
N LYS A 170 -15.83 6.14 -18.78
CA LYS A 170 -17.06 5.39 -19.01
C LYS A 170 -17.03 4.06 -18.24
N PRO A 171 -18.20 3.48 -17.92
CA PRO A 171 -18.26 2.17 -17.30
C PRO A 171 -17.47 1.12 -18.10
N GLY A 172 -16.53 0.45 -17.43
CA GLY A 172 -15.68 -0.59 -18.03
C GLY A 172 -14.37 -0.08 -18.65
N GLU A 173 -14.12 1.24 -18.69
CA GLU A 173 -12.80 1.76 -19.08
C GLU A 173 -11.76 1.53 -17.97
N ASP A 174 -10.54 1.20 -18.39
CA ASP A 174 -9.43 0.92 -17.49
C ASP A 174 -8.87 2.22 -16.89
N VAL A 175 -8.86 2.32 -15.57
CA VAL A 175 -8.22 3.41 -14.80
C VAL A 175 -6.76 3.61 -15.22
N ARG A 176 -6.04 2.56 -15.60
CA ARG A 176 -4.64 2.66 -16.05
C ARG A 176 -4.49 3.47 -17.34
N SER A 177 -5.54 3.64 -18.13
CA SER A 177 -5.51 4.54 -19.29
C SER A 177 -5.26 6.00 -18.89
N VAL A 178 -5.75 6.42 -17.71
CA VAL A 178 -5.53 7.77 -17.17
C VAL A 178 -4.06 8.00 -16.82
N PHE A 179 -3.38 6.97 -16.30
CA PHE A 179 -1.94 7.05 -16.03
C PHE A 179 -1.14 7.42 -17.29
N GLN A 180 -1.44 6.77 -18.42
CA GLN A 180 -0.77 7.07 -19.70
C GLN A 180 -1.11 8.48 -20.20
N LYS A 181 -2.40 8.85 -20.12
CA LYS A 181 -2.89 10.12 -20.65
C LYS A 181 -2.36 11.33 -19.88
N VAL A 182 -2.23 11.21 -18.57
CA VAL A 182 -1.87 12.33 -17.68
C VAL A 182 -0.43 12.19 -17.18
N VAL A 183 -0.13 11.13 -16.43
CA VAL A 183 1.16 11.00 -15.73
C VAL A 183 2.31 10.87 -16.73
N VAL A 184 2.22 9.96 -17.70
CA VAL A 184 3.29 9.77 -18.69
C VAL A 184 3.47 11.01 -19.57
N LYS A 185 2.39 11.70 -19.94
CA LYS A 185 2.44 12.99 -20.65
C LYS A 185 3.28 14.02 -19.87
N HIS A 186 3.02 14.19 -18.58
CA HIS A 186 3.76 15.13 -17.72
C HIS A 186 5.22 14.70 -17.49
N LEU A 187 5.49 13.40 -17.30
CA LEU A 187 6.87 12.90 -17.19
C LEU A 187 7.71 13.20 -18.44
N LEU A 188 7.09 13.14 -19.62
CA LEU A 188 7.77 13.42 -20.88
C LEU A 188 7.97 14.92 -21.10
N SER A 189 7.01 15.78 -20.71
CA SER A 189 7.15 17.24 -20.87
C SER A 189 8.21 17.83 -19.93
N HIS A 190 8.31 17.36 -18.68
CA HIS A 190 9.29 17.85 -17.71
C HIS A 190 10.74 17.46 -18.05
N ARG A 191 10.95 16.36 -18.78
CA ARG A 191 12.28 15.92 -19.23
C ARG A 191 12.94 16.85 -20.26
N PHE A 192 12.16 17.71 -20.92
CA PHE A 192 12.69 18.71 -21.87
C PHE A 192 12.92 20.09 -21.24
N GLN A 193 12.72 20.22 -19.92
CA GLN A 193 12.89 21.48 -19.18
C GLN A 193 14.05 21.43 -18.15
N ARG A 194 14.81 20.33 -18.08
CA ARG A 194 16.03 20.20 -17.27
C ARG A 194 17.27 20.05 -18.13
#